data_AF-A0A8J7CJ72-F1
#
_entry.id   AF-A0A8J7CJ72-F1
#
_cell.length_a   1.000
_cell.length_b   1.000
_cell.length_c   1.000
_cell.angle_alpha   90.00
_cell.angle_beta   90.00
_cell.angle_gamma   90.00
#
_symmetry.space_group_name_H-M   'P 1'
#
loop_
_entity.id
_entity.type
_entity.pdbx_description
1 polymer ?
#
loop_
_entity_poly.entity_id
_entity_poly.type
_entity_poly.pdbx_seq_one_letter_code
_entity_poly.pdbx_strand_id
1 'polypeptide(L)'
;MTQTTLQAEAAMPLSHFDPTLNDSVDGAQDIGPAIVAAVRHAQEHGAATLVIPPGEWEMRSVIDIDLDFDAQGNEVSCHFKIVGAGMNLSKIIMRPWMYPAKDRIRLDTSKRNSTLEISDLAFLAIGQGMQEDTFLLRSRAVRRGGQMQRTAVIRNVLVMGYDDYHGGGSREYFRNLFDLSCHNRPLIENLVTDAGTNENVYTGSDWSDDSDLWTVDRALVLDGAYAPEVDQCIFSRARYGIICRGNIPETETSPIDFTYAADDEGGQPEVGVFTNNRFPTCILGLVWHRDGQEPGLSVRGNFFDFRDYGAYVKGARMGEILNNTFVQKVVDEAEYPTRTNPKDILLNDVDGLLIEHNFFQGGNPVQGTPDPMRIAIDIHCDDPATEQTQDVIVGTNYVAQAAVLERYCRKMANTGALYYKDPVVAGSATVGQPMLLEAAATIKHTPYA
;
A
#
# COMPACT_ATOMS: atom_id res chain seq x y z
N MET A 1 -5.29 0.11 -43.17
CA MET A 1 -6.41 -0.45 -42.39
C MET A 1 -6.04 -1.87 -42.00
N THR A 2 -5.29 -2.00 -40.91
CA THR A 2 -4.87 -3.27 -40.33
C THR A 2 -5.97 -3.74 -39.38
N GLN A 3 -6.42 -4.99 -39.56
CA GLN A 3 -7.47 -5.61 -38.76
C GLN A 3 -7.04 -5.67 -37.28
N THR A 4 -7.68 -4.87 -36.44
CA THR A 4 -7.76 -5.12 -34.99
C THR A 4 -8.81 -6.19 -34.74
N THR A 5 -8.49 -7.44 -35.05
CA THR A 5 -9.16 -8.56 -34.42
C THR A 5 -8.48 -8.77 -33.08
N LEU A 6 -9.11 -8.29 -32.01
CA LEU A 6 -9.03 -8.94 -30.70
C LEU A 6 -9.45 -10.39 -30.94
N GLN A 7 -8.47 -11.26 -31.25
CA GLN A 7 -8.70 -12.70 -31.14
C GLN A 7 -9.15 -12.94 -29.71
N ALA A 8 -10.22 -13.71 -29.54
CA ALA A 8 -10.66 -14.12 -28.22
C ALA A 8 -9.43 -14.69 -27.47
N GLU A 9 -9.06 -14.04 -26.37
CA GLU A 9 -7.93 -14.44 -25.54
C GLU A 9 -8.21 -15.86 -25.04
N ALA A 10 -7.58 -16.86 -25.67
CA ALA A 10 -7.77 -18.23 -25.26
C ALA A 10 -7.06 -18.40 -23.92
N ALA A 11 -7.83 -18.68 -22.87
CA ALA A 11 -7.29 -19.07 -21.57
C ALA A 11 -6.61 -20.44 -21.72
N MET A 12 -5.31 -20.51 -21.44
CA MET A 12 -4.48 -21.68 -21.68
C MET A 12 -3.96 -22.26 -20.37
N PRO A 13 -4.05 -23.58 -20.15
CA PRO A 13 -3.57 -24.22 -18.93
C PRO A 13 -2.03 -24.27 -18.86
N LEU A 14 -1.49 -24.66 -17.71
CA LEU A 14 -0.05 -24.80 -17.50
C LEU A 14 0.59 -25.76 -18.52
N SER A 15 -0.03 -26.91 -18.78
CA SER A 15 0.49 -27.92 -19.72
C SER A 15 0.60 -27.45 -21.18
N HIS A 16 -0.11 -26.38 -21.54
CA HIS A 16 0.02 -25.75 -22.86
C HIS A 16 1.41 -25.12 -23.05
N PHE A 17 1.93 -24.50 -21.99
CA PHE A 17 3.19 -23.77 -22.01
C PHE A 17 4.37 -24.61 -21.55
N ASP A 18 4.13 -25.64 -20.74
CA ASP A 18 5.12 -26.64 -20.37
C ASP A 18 4.51 -28.05 -20.42
N PRO A 19 4.81 -28.86 -21.45
CA PRO A 19 4.22 -30.19 -21.61
C PRO A 19 4.68 -31.21 -20.56
N THR A 20 5.64 -30.86 -19.70
CA THR A 20 6.05 -31.70 -18.57
C THR A 20 5.13 -31.55 -17.36
N LEU A 21 4.32 -30.49 -17.33
CA LEU A 21 3.31 -30.26 -16.30
C LEU A 21 2.07 -31.09 -16.57
N ASN A 22 1.47 -31.60 -15.49
CA ASN A 22 0.19 -32.29 -15.55
C ASN A 22 -0.83 -31.49 -14.76
N ASP A 23 -1.74 -30.80 -15.44
CA ASP A 23 -2.77 -29.93 -14.85
C ASP A 23 -3.70 -30.63 -13.85
N SER A 24 -3.68 -31.97 -13.79
CA SER A 24 -4.47 -32.79 -12.86
C SER A 24 -3.70 -33.30 -11.64
N VAL A 25 -2.39 -33.05 -11.57
CA VAL A 25 -1.52 -33.45 -10.46
C VAL A 25 -0.88 -32.21 -9.88
N ASP A 26 -1.38 -31.80 -8.72
CA ASP A 26 -0.80 -30.71 -7.94
C ASP A 26 0.31 -31.22 -7.00
N GLY A 27 1.09 -30.28 -6.47
CA GLY A 27 2.23 -30.53 -5.60
C GLY A 27 3.51 -30.85 -6.37
N ALA A 28 4.61 -30.19 -5.97
CA ALA A 28 5.98 -30.44 -6.42
C ALA A 28 6.31 -30.17 -7.91
N GLN A 29 5.39 -29.63 -8.72
CA GLN A 29 5.67 -29.18 -10.08
C GLN A 29 6.06 -27.69 -10.09
N ASP A 30 7.21 -27.35 -10.68
CA ASP A 30 7.66 -25.97 -10.82
C ASP A 30 6.98 -25.30 -12.02
N ILE A 31 6.11 -24.32 -11.76
CA ILE A 31 5.36 -23.62 -12.81
C ILE A 31 6.09 -22.43 -13.41
N GLY A 32 7.27 -22.06 -12.89
CA GLY A 32 8.02 -20.91 -13.37
C GLY A 32 8.31 -20.95 -14.88
N PRO A 33 8.79 -22.06 -15.46
CA PRO A 33 8.99 -22.18 -16.91
C PRO A 33 7.71 -21.96 -17.74
N ALA A 34 6.55 -22.42 -17.27
CA ALA A 34 5.28 -22.19 -17.93
C ALA A 34 4.87 -20.70 -17.93
N ILE A 35 5.13 -19.99 -16.83
CA ILE A 35 4.90 -18.53 -16.77
C ILE A 35 5.81 -17.80 -17.76
N VAL A 36 7.10 -18.16 -17.82
CA VAL A 36 8.05 -17.60 -18.80
C VAL A 36 7.55 -17.81 -20.23
N ALA A 37 7.16 -19.04 -20.57
CA ALA A 37 6.65 -19.39 -21.89
C ALA A 37 5.34 -18.67 -22.22
N ALA A 38 4.45 -18.47 -21.24
CA ALA A 38 3.22 -17.71 -21.43
C ALA A 38 3.48 -16.22 -21.71
N VAL A 39 4.46 -15.61 -21.03
CA VAL A 39 4.90 -14.23 -21.34
C VAL A 39 5.45 -14.16 -22.76
N ARG A 40 6.31 -15.11 -23.17
CA ARG A 40 6.83 -15.15 -24.55
C ARG A 40 5.72 -15.34 -25.58
N HIS A 41 4.72 -16.16 -25.27
CA HIS A 41 3.55 -16.31 -26.12
C HIS A 41 2.78 -14.99 -26.25
N ALA A 42 2.59 -14.25 -25.16
CA ALA A 42 1.94 -12.93 -25.19
C ALA A 42 2.71 -11.94 -26.06
N GLN A 43 4.04 -11.95 -25.99
CA GLN A 43 4.90 -11.10 -26.82
C GLN A 43 4.78 -11.41 -28.32
N GLU A 44 4.68 -12.69 -28.67
CA GLU A 44 4.56 -13.14 -30.06
C GLU A 44 3.14 -12.92 -30.64
N HIS A 45 2.11 -13.07 -29.82
CA HIS A 45 0.71 -13.10 -30.27
C HIS A 45 -0.11 -11.86 -29.83
N GLY A 46 0.48 -10.96 -29.06
CA GLY A 46 -0.13 -9.75 -28.52
C GLY A 46 -0.91 -9.96 -27.21
N ALA A 47 -1.29 -11.19 -26.86
CA ALA A 47 -1.90 -11.50 -25.57
C ALA A 47 -1.70 -12.96 -25.14
N ALA A 48 -1.70 -13.21 -23.84
CA ALA A 48 -1.84 -14.55 -23.28
C ALA A 48 -2.51 -14.50 -21.89
N THR A 49 -3.43 -15.44 -21.67
CA THR A 49 -3.96 -15.76 -20.33
C THR A 49 -3.45 -17.14 -19.92
N LEU A 50 -2.64 -17.18 -18.87
CA LEU A 50 -2.21 -18.40 -18.20
C LEU A 50 -3.22 -18.76 -17.10
N VAL A 51 -3.79 -19.96 -17.16
CA VAL A 51 -4.69 -20.49 -16.14
C VAL A 51 -3.93 -21.33 -15.14
N ILE A 52 -4.01 -20.97 -13.86
CA ILE A 52 -3.55 -21.80 -12.74
C ILE A 52 -4.74 -22.64 -12.25
N PRO A 53 -4.81 -23.95 -12.57
CA PRO A 53 -5.92 -24.79 -12.14
C PRO A 53 -5.97 -24.93 -10.61
N PRO A 54 -7.13 -25.35 -10.05
CA PRO A 54 -7.24 -25.63 -8.62
C PRO A 54 -6.16 -26.61 -8.16
N GLY A 55 -5.51 -26.29 -7.04
CA GLY A 55 -4.42 -27.09 -6.48
C GLY A 55 -3.27 -26.23 -5.97
N GLU A 56 -2.23 -26.92 -5.51
CA GLU A 56 -0.99 -26.35 -5.02
C GLU A 56 0.14 -26.48 -6.05
N TRP A 57 0.68 -25.36 -6.52
CA TRP A 57 1.67 -25.29 -7.58
C TRP A 57 2.95 -24.67 -7.05
N GLU A 58 4.11 -25.31 -7.22
CA GLU A 58 5.34 -24.73 -6.73
C GLU A 58 5.93 -23.74 -7.74
N MET A 59 6.52 -22.66 -7.25
CA MET A 59 7.36 -21.77 -8.05
C MET A 59 8.75 -21.73 -7.44
N ARG A 60 9.66 -22.47 -8.07
CA ARG A 60 11.07 -22.59 -7.68
C ARG A 60 11.95 -21.68 -8.52
N SER A 61 11.61 -21.56 -9.79
CA SER A 61 12.31 -20.69 -10.73
C SER A 61 12.04 -19.21 -10.43
N VAL A 62 13.06 -18.38 -10.62
CA VAL A 62 12.94 -16.92 -10.63
C VAL A 62 12.48 -16.49 -12.00
N ILE A 63 11.46 -15.63 -12.06
CA ILE A 63 10.96 -15.06 -13.30
C ILE A 63 11.55 -13.66 -13.43
N ASP A 64 12.36 -13.43 -14.45
CA ASP A 64 12.90 -12.11 -14.80
C ASP A 64 12.79 -11.92 -16.32
N ILE A 65 11.75 -11.20 -16.74
CA ILE A 65 11.43 -10.98 -18.15
C ILE A 65 10.93 -9.55 -18.32
N ASP A 66 11.46 -8.85 -19.33
CA ASP A 66 10.88 -7.60 -19.80
C ASP A 66 9.67 -7.91 -20.69
N LEU A 67 8.50 -7.41 -20.33
CA LEU A 67 7.26 -7.66 -21.05
C LEU A 67 7.24 -7.00 -22.43
N ASP A 68 7.99 -5.91 -22.61
CA ASP A 68 7.94 -5.06 -23.81
C ASP A 68 8.98 -5.44 -24.87
N PHE A 69 9.80 -6.46 -24.63
CA PHE A 69 10.77 -6.95 -25.60
C PHE A 69 10.65 -8.45 -25.86
N ASP A 70 10.49 -8.81 -27.12
CA ASP A 70 10.55 -10.20 -27.57
C ASP A 70 11.93 -10.83 -27.32
N ALA A 71 12.07 -12.13 -27.59
CA ALA A 71 13.34 -12.84 -27.39
C ALA A 71 14.49 -12.33 -28.29
N GLN A 72 14.18 -11.55 -29.32
CA GLN A 72 15.13 -10.95 -30.26
C GLN A 72 15.46 -9.49 -29.90
N GLY A 73 14.84 -8.94 -28.86
CA GLY A 73 15.03 -7.55 -28.40
C GLY A 73 14.23 -6.53 -29.20
N ASN A 74 13.23 -6.93 -29.98
CA ASN A 74 12.32 -6.00 -30.63
C ASN A 74 11.22 -5.56 -29.67
N GLU A 75 10.85 -4.29 -29.77
CA GLU A 75 9.77 -3.71 -28.97
C GLU A 75 8.42 -4.28 -29.40
N VAL A 76 7.66 -4.78 -28.43
CA VAL A 76 6.33 -5.34 -28.60
C VAL A 76 5.37 -4.73 -27.58
N SER A 77 4.07 -4.85 -27.82
CA SER A 77 3.03 -4.50 -26.84
C SER A 77 2.14 -5.71 -26.64
N CYS A 78 1.97 -6.14 -25.40
CA CYS A 78 1.18 -7.33 -25.11
C CYS A 78 0.38 -7.26 -23.80
N HIS A 79 -0.70 -8.04 -23.75
CA HIS A 79 -1.51 -8.23 -22.57
C HIS A 79 -1.21 -9.59 -21.94
N PHE A 80 -0.71 -9.61 -20.71
CA PHE A 80 -0.42 -10.86 -20.01
C PHE A 80 -1.27 -10.98 -18.75
N LYS A 81 -1.90 -12.14 -18.59
CA LYS A 81 -2.74 -12.46 -17.44
C LYS A 81 -2.34 -13.77 -16.80
N ILE A 82 -2.37 -13.81 -15.48
CA ILE A 82 -2.35 -15.04 -14.69
C ILE A 82 -3.67 -15.11 -13.93
N VAL A 83 -4.46 -16.13 -14.18
CA VAL A 83 -5.81 -16.28 -13.61
C VAL A 83 -5.92 -17.63 -12.93
N GLY A 84 -6.31 -17.63 -11.65
CA GLY A 84 -6.65 -18.86 -10.93
C GLY A 84 -8.15 -19.16 -10.93
N ALA A 85 -8.54 -20.19 -10.17
CA ALA A 85 -9.93 -20.57 -9.97
C ALA A 85 -10.57 -19.92 -8.72
N GLY A 86 -9.79 -19.16 -7.97
CA GLY A 86 -10.15 -18.47 -6.72
C GLY A 86 -9.01 -18.52 -5.70
N MET A 87 -8.94 -17.52 -4.81
CA MET A 87 -7.88 -17.39 -3.78
C MET A 87 -7.69 -18.62 -2.89
N ASN A 88 -8.75 -19.40 -2.67
CA ASN A 88 -8.69 -20.63 -1.85
C ASN A 88 -8.47 -21.91 -2.67
N LEU A 89 -8.51 -21.82 -4.00
CA LEU A 89 -8.47 -22.95 -4.91
C LEU A 89 -7.12 -23.06 -5.61
N SER A 90 -6.64 -21.98 -6.23
CA SER A 90 -5.37 -21.96 -6.97
C SER A 90 -4.29 -21.31 -6.13
N LYS A 91 -3.27 -22.09 -5.73
CA LYS A 91 -2.21 -21.66 -4.81
C LYS A 91 -0.85 -21.80 -5.47
N ILE A 92 -0.07 -20.73 -5.49
CA ILE A 92 1.32 -20.72 -5.93
C ILE A 92 2.20 -20.69 -4.67
N ILE A 93 2.90 -21.80 -4.41
CA ILE A 93 3.77 -22.00 -3.27
C ILE A 93 5.20 -21.63 -3.65
N MET A 94 5.80 -20.75 -2.88
CA MET A 94 7.20 -20.35 -3.03
C MET A 94 7.99 -20.80 -1.79
N ARG A 95 9.26 -21.15 -1.97
CA ARG A 95 10.18 -21.49 -0.86
C ARG A 95 11.34 -20.50 -0.83
N PRO A 96 11.14 -19.28 -0.30
CA PRO A 96 12.09 -18.21 -0.56
C PRO A 96 13.50 -18.46 -0.02
N TRP A 97 13.60 -19.12 1.13
CA TRP A 97 14.86 -19.50 1.77
C TRP A 97 15.67 -20.52 0.96
N MET A 98 15.00 -21.43 0.26
CA MET A 98 15.64 -22.50 -0.51
C MET A 98 16.16 -22.00 -1.86
N TYR A 99 15.47 -21.00 -2.43
CA TYR A 99 15.77 -20.43 -3.73
C TYR A 99 15.88 -18.90 -3.61
N PRO A 100 16.87 -18.34 -2.90
CA PRO A 100 16.93 -16.90 -2.66
C PRO A 100 16.99 -16.09 -3.95
N ALA A 101 16.21 -15.01 -4.03
CA ALA A 101 16.11 -14.12 -5.18
C ALA A 101 15.82 -12.69 -4.71
N LYS A 102 16.22 -11.69 -5.49
CA LYS A 102 15.82 -10.30 -5.25
C LYS A 102 14.36 -10.05 -5.61
N ASP A 103 13.84 -10.73 -6.62
CA ASP A 103 12.43 -10.67 -7.00
C ASP A 103 11.99 -12.09 -7.34
N ARG A 104 10.79 -12.49 -6.95
CA ARG A 104 10.22 -13.79 -7.33
C ARG A 104 9.69 -13.72 -8.75
N ILE A 105 8.92 -12.66 -9.01
CA ILE A 105 8.38 -12.31 -10.31
C ILE A 105 8.82 -10.89 -10.62
N ARG A 106 9.71 -10.75 -11.59
CA ARG A 106 10.09 -9.48 -12.17
C ARG A 106 9.58 -9.42 -13.60
N LEU A 107 8.58 -8.58 -13.79
CA LEU A 107 7.96 -8.29 -15.08
C LEU A 107 8.09 -6.79 -15.32
N ASP A 108 9.31 -6.37 -15.62
CA ASP A 108 9.59 -4.97 -15.92
C ASP A 108 8.99 -4.60 -17.27
N THR A 109 8.58 -3.34 -17.39
CA THR A 109 8.06 -2.77 -18.62
C THR A 109 8.92 -1.56 -18.96
N SER A 110 9.62 -1.61 -20.07
CA SER A 110 10.47 -0.50 -20.52
C SER A 110 9.74 0.45 -21.48
N LYS A 111 8.74 0.00 -22.26
CA LYS A 111 8.12 0.76 -23.37
C LYS A 111 6.67 0.34 -23.72
N ARG A 112 5.73 1.31 -23.77
CA ARG A 112 4.35 1.31 -24.34
C ARG A 112 3.39 0.10 -24.13
N ASN A 113 2.14 0.42 -23.79
CA ASN A 113 0.87 -0.30 -24.01
C ASN A 113 0.69 -1.72 -23.42
N SER A 114 1.70 -2.34 -22.82
CA SER A 114 1.52 -3.64 -22.18
C SER A 114 0.73 -3.56 -20.87
N THR A 115 -0.03 -4.62 -20.55
CA THR A 115 -0.79 -4.73 -19.29
C THR A 115 -0.50 -6.03 -18.59
N LEU A 116 -0.45 -5.97 -17.26
CA LEU A 116 -0.33 -7.14 -16.39
C LEU A 116 -1.60 -7.29 -15.57
N GLU A 117 -2.19 -8.49 -15.59
CA GLU A 117 -3.29 -8.85 -14.69
C GLU A 117 -2.93 -10.11 -13.90
N ILE A 118 -3.16 -10.08 -12.59
CA ILE A 118 -3.11 -11.26 -11.73
C ILE A 118 -4.41 -11.34 -10.95
N SER A 119 -5.12 -12.44 -11.07
CA SER A 119 -6.42 -12.60 -10.44
C SER A 119 -6.74 -14.00 -9.96
N ASP A 120 -7.62 -14.06 -8.95
CA ASP A 120 -8.29 -15.29 -8.49
C ASP A 120 -7.33 -16.39 -8.00
N LEU A 121 -6.27 -16.03 -7.28
CA LEU A 121 -5.27 -17.01 -6.78
C LEU A 121 -4.62 -16.58 -5.46
N ALA A 122 -3.88 -17.48 -4.83
CA ALA A 122 -3.05 -17.19 -3.67
C ALA A 122 -1.56 -17.39 -3.96
N PHE A 123 -0.73 -16.57 -3.32
CA PHE A 123 0.70 -16.77 -3.18
C PHE A 123 1.03 -17.16 -1.74
N LEU A 124 1.64 -18.33 -1.56
CA LEU A 124 2.00 -18.87 -0.24
C LEU A 124 3.52 -18.96 -0.09
N ALA A 125 4.06 -18.42 0.99
CA ALA A 125 5.49 -18.53 1.32
C ALA A 125 5.74 -19.68 2.30
N ILE A 126 6.70 -20.55 2.02
CA ILE A 126 7.26 -21.52 2.97
C ILE A 126 8.63 -21.01 3.44
N GLY A 127 8.82 -20.93 4.76
CA GLY A 127 10.03 -20.57 5.50
C GLY A 127 10.13 -19.10 5.95
N GLN A 128 10.95 -18.90 6.99
CA GLN A 128 11.22 -17.59 7.60
C GLN A 128 12.35 -16.85 6.87
N GLY A 129 12.29 -15.52 6.88
CA GLY A 129 13.47 -14.69 6.57
C GLY A 129 13.69 -14.42 5.08
N MET A 130 12.77 -13.66 4.46
CA MET A 130 13.16 -12.95 3.26
C MET A 130 14.16 -11.84 3.60
N GLN A 131 15.17 -11.66 2.74
CA GLN A 131 16.09 -10.53 2.81
C GLN A 131 15.33 -9.20 2.60
N GLU A 132 15.91 -8.09 3.07
CA GLU A 132 15.32 -6.73 3.01
C GLU A 132 14.83 -6.30 1.62
N ASP A 133 15.42 -6.85 0.57
CA ASP A 133 15.19 -6.41 -0.81
C ASP A 133 14.41 -7.41 -1.67
N THR A 134 13.84 -8.48 -1.08
CA THR A 134 13.08 -9.47 -1.85
C THR A 134 11.62 -9.03 -2.04
N PHE A 135 11.17 -8.88 -3.29
CA PHE A 135 9.76 -8.67 -3.64
C PHE A 135 9.10 -9.95 -4.16
N LEU A 136 7.82 -10.15 -3.85
CA LEU A 136 6.98 -11.16 -4.51
C LEU A 136 6.77 -10.80 -5.99
N LEU A 137 6.28 -9.59 -6.26
CA LEU A 137 6.12 -9.07 -7.61
C LEU A 137 6.75 -7.69 -7.69
N ARG A 138 7.69 -7.53 -8.63
CA ARG A 138 8.13 -6.23 -9.11
C ARG A 138 7.73 -6.10 -10.58
N SER A 139 6.89 -5.11 -10.85
CA SER A 139 6.58 -4.66 -12.20
C SER A 139 6.69 -3.15 -12.24
N ARG A 140 7.82 -2.64 -12.69
CA ARG A 140 8.06 -1.21 -12.81
C ARG A 140 7.84 -0.74 -14.24
N ALA A 141 7.32 0.47 -14.38
CA ALA A 141 7.27 1.18 -15.64
C ALA A 141 8.34 2.27 -15.72
N VAL A 142 8.75 2.62 -16.93
CA VAL A 142 9.64 3.76 -17.18
C VAL A 142 8.87 5.06 -17.02
N ARG A 143 9.43 5.96 -16.23
CA ARG A 143 8.90 7.26 -15.83
C ARG A 143 8.81 8.22 -17.03
N ARG A 144 7.64 8.29 -17.68
CA ARG A 144 7.34 9.27 -18.74
C ARG A 144 5.88 9.73 -18.60
N GLY A 145 5.64 11.04 -18.75
CA GLY A 145 4.36 11.74 -18.52
C GLY A 145 3.09 10.91 -18.80
N GLY A 146 2.19 10.89 -17.81
CA GLY A 146 1.16 9.89 -17.52
C GLY A 146 0.00 9.68 -18.51
N GLN A 147 0.16 9.92 -19.81
CA GLN A 147 -0.95 9.77 -20.77
C GLN A 147 -0.80 8.59 -21.75
N MET A 148 0.37 7.94 -21.83
CA MET A 148 0.60 6.87 -22.82
C MET A 148 0.78 5.49 -22.16
N GLN A 149 -0.36 4.95 -21.70
CA GLN A 149 -0.73 3.54 -21.46
C GLN A 149 0.26 2.58 -20.77
N ARG A 150 -0.15 2.06 -19.60
CA ARG A 150 0.34 0.86 -18.86
C ARG A 150 -0.56 0.66 -17.65
N THR A 151 -1.22 -0.49 -17.44
CA THR A 151 -1.95 -0.73 -16.18
C THR A 151 -1.55 -2.09 -15.60
N ALA A 152 -1.46 -2.14 -14.28
CA ALA A 152 -1.37 -3.37 -13.52
C ALA A 152 -2.69 -3.56 -12.77
N VAL A 153 -3.28 -4.73 -12.93
CA VAL A 153 -4.51 -5.13 -12.26
C VAL A 153 -4.19 -6.30 -11.33
N ILE A 154 -4.40 -6.11 -10.03
CA ILE A 154 -4.32 -7.17 -9.03
C ILE A 154 -5.72 -7.30 -8.42
N ARG A 155 -6.40 -8.42 -8.64
CA ARG A 155 -7.78 -8.60 -8.19
C ARG A 155 -8.00 -9.94 -7.51
N ASN A 156 -8.62 -9.95 -6.32
CA ASN A 156 -8.97 -11.18 -5.64
C ASN A 156 -7.73 -12.09 -5.47
N VAL A 157 -6.71 -11.54 -4.83
CA VAL A 157 -5.43 -12.22 -4.60
C VAL A 157 -5.18 -12.31 -3.10
N LEU A 158 -4.74 -13.49 -2.64
CA LEU A 158 -4.29 -13.72 -1.27
C LEU A 158 -2.77 -13.87 -1.23
N VAL A 159 -2.11 -13.25 -0.26
CA VAL A 159 -0.68 -13.47 0.02
C VAL A 159 -0.52 -13.81 1.49
N MET A 160 0.08 -14.98 1.78
CA MET A 160 0.17 -15.51 3.14
C MET A 160 1.34 -16.48 3.35
N GLY A 161 1.69 -16.77 4.60
CA GLY A 161 2.53 -17.92 4.97
C GLY A 161 1.83 -19.26 4.71
N TYR A 162 2.55 -20.27 4.25
CA TYR A 162 1.97 -21.55 3.88
C TYR A 162 1.44 -22.30 5.11
N ASP A 163 2.25 -22.40 6.17
CA ASP A 163 1.80 -23.02 7.42
C ASP A 163 0.70 -22.19 8.08
N ASP A 164 0.75 -20.85 8.02
CA ASP A 164 -0.33 -20.01 8.54
C ASP A 164 -1.66 -20.28 7.83
N TYR A 165 -1.62 -20.42 6.50
CA TYR A 165 -2.79 -20.79 5.69
C TYR A 165 -3.41 -22.12 6.13
N HIS A 166 -2.58 -23.09 6.50
CA HIS A 166 -3.00 -24.42 6.96
C HIS A 166 -3.18 -24.52 8.49
N GLY A 167 -3.07 -23.41 9.23
CA GLY A 167 -3.25 -23.36 10.68
C GLY A 167 -2.09 -23.92 11.52
N GLY A 168 -0.90 -24.08 10.91
CA GLY A 168 0.34 -24.57 11.53
C GLY A 168 1.09 -23.55 12.38
N GLY A 169 0.83 -22.25 12.20
CA GLY A 169 1.32 -21.17 13.08
C GLY A 169 2.82 -20.90 13.03
N SER A 170 3.48 -21.19 11.92
CA SER A 170 4.88 -20.82 11.70
C SER A 170 4.95 -19.48 10.95
N ARG A 171 5.90 -18.61 11.33
CA ARG A 171 6.04 -17.25 10.78
C ARG A 171 6.67 -17.24 9.39
N GLU A 172 5.93 -17.67 8.38
CA GLU A 172 6.37 -17.71 6.99
C GLU A 172 5.80 -16.52 6.22
N TYR A 173 6.62 -15.76 5.52
CA TYR A 173 6.14 -14.53 4.91
C TYR A 173 7.05 -14.02 3.79
N PHE A 174 6.49 -13.11 3.01
CA PHE A 174 7.22 -12.26 2.10
C PHE A 174 7.50 -10.89 2.74
N ARG A 175 8.76 -10.43 2.79
CA ARG A 175 9.10 -9.12 3.36
C ARG A 175 8.62 -7.94 2.52
N ASN A 176 8.75 -7.98 1.19
CA ASN A 176 8.08 -7.01 0.31
C ASN A 176 7.16 -7.75 -0.66
N LEU A 177 5.95 -7.24 -0.89
CA LEU A 177 4.95 -7.95 -1.70
C LEU A 177 4.90 -7.39 -3.12
N PHE A 178 4.24 -6.25 -3.33
CA PHE A 178 3.98 -5.70 -4.65
C PHE A 178 4.68 -4.36 -4.84
N ASP A 179 5.49 -4.27 -5.89
CA ASP A 179 6.01 -3.01 -6.41
C ASP A 179 5.46 -2.79 -7.82
N LEU A 180 4.48 -1.89 -7.89
CA LEU A 180 3.76 -1.47 -9.11
C LEU A 180 4.06 0.00 -9.41
N SER A 181 5.31 0.41 -9.14
CA SER A 181 5.74 1.78 -9.36
C SER A 181 5.58 2.19 -10.83
N CYS A 182 5.15 3.44 -11.04
CA CYS A 182 5.05 4.14 -12.32
C CYS A 182 3.98 3.61 -13.29
N HIS A 183 3.13 2.66 -12.87
CA HIS A 183 1.98 2.24 -13.66
C HIS A 183 0.95 3.36 -13.82
N ASN A 184 0.22 3.35 -14.93
CA ASN A 184 -0.88 4.28 -15.22
C ASN A 184 -2.23 3.62 -14.89
N ARG A 185 -2.93 4.21 -13.91
CA ARG A 185 -4.17 3.72 -13.32
C ARG A 185 -4.07 2.26 -12.93
N PRO A 186 -3.09 1.87 -12.09
CA PRO A 186 -3.10 0.53 -11.53
C PRO A 186 -4.36 0.38 -10.67
N LEU A 187 -4.99 -0.78 -10.78
CA LEU A 187 -6.17 -1.16 -10.02
C LEU A 187 -5.81 -2.33 -9.11
N ILE A 188 -5.96 -2.13 -7.81
CA ILE A 188 -5.74 -3.17 -6.81
C ILE A 188 -7.05 -3.32 -6.05
N GLU A 189 -7.68 -4.49 -6.18
CA GLU A 189 -9.02 -4.73 -5.66
C GLU A 189 -9.07 -6.07 -4.91
N ASN A 190 -9.56 -6.07 -3.67
CA ASN A 190 -9.67 -7.29 -2.86
C ASN A 190 -8.34 -8.08 -2.78
N LEU A 191 -7.24 -7.36 -2.59
CA LEU A 191 -5.94 -7.94 -2.25
C LEU A 191 -5.90 -8.16 -0.73
N VAL A 192 -5.69 -9.39 -0.31
CA VAL A 192 -5.54 -9.76 1.11
C VAL A 192 -4.11 -10.17 1.36
N THR A 193 -3.42 -9.44 2.22
CA THR A 193 -2.08 -9.79 2.69
C THR A 193 -2.20 -10.14 4.17
N ASP A 194 -2.14 -11.43 4.48
CA ASP A 194 -2.28 -11.93 5.85
C ASP A 194 -1.01 -12.70 6.19
N ALA A 195 -0.30 -12.27 7.22
CA ALA A 195 1.02 -12.81 7.53
C ALA A 195 1.05 -13.21 9.00
N GLY A 196 0.89 -14.50 9.28
CA GLY A 196 0.83 -15.04 10.65
C GLY A 196 -0.57 -15.46 11.11
N THR A 197 -0.62 -16.51 11.93
CA THR A 197 -1.78 -16.98 12.73
C THR A 197 -2.35 -15.99 13.76
N ASN A 198 -1.95 -14.73 13.72
CA ASN A 198 -2.35 -13.79 14.75
C ASN A 198 -3.58 -13.00 14.32
N GLU A 199 -4.39 -12.63 15.30
CA GLU A 199 -5.61 -11.84 15.09
C GLU A 199 -5.39 -10.68 14.12
N ASN A 200 -6.38 -10.43 13.26
CA ASN A 200 -6.49 -9.26 12.37
C ASN A 200 -6.38 -7.90 13.11
N VAL A 201 -6.20 -7.88 14.43
CA VAL A 201 -5.86 -6.71 15.22
C VAL A 201 -4.96 -7.24 16.34
N TYR A 202 -3.71 -6.81 16.39
CA TYR A 202 -2.81 -7.22 17.45
C TYR A 202 -3.14 -6.51 18.77
N THR A 203 -3.19 -7.28 19.85
CA THR A 203 -3.48 -6.82 21.21
C THR A 203 -2.29 -6.96 22.16
N GLY A 204 -1.16 -7.50 21.67
CA GLY A 204 0.07 -7.63 22.45
C GLY A 204 0.76 -6.28 22.70
N SER A 205 1.78 -6.30 23.56
CA SER A 205 2.44 -5.10 24.07
C SER A 205 3.71 -4.71 23.31
N ASP A 206 4.36 -5.64 22.60
CA ASP A 206 5.57 -5.33 21.83
C ASP A 206 5.21 -4.78 20.44
N TRP A 207 5.46 -3.50 20.26
CA TRP A 207 5.30 -2.74 19.03
C TRP A 207 6.62 -2.06 18.62
N SER A 208 7.77 -2.53 19.13
CA SER A 208 9.10 -1.98 18.78
C SER A 208 9.42 -2.17 17.28
N ASP A 209 10.37 -1.41 16.73
CA ASP A 209 10.74 -1.56 15.31
C ASP A 209 11.30 -2.95 15.00
N ASP A 210 12.01 -3.55 15.95
CA ASP A 210 12.62 -4.87 15.84
C ASP A 210 11.66 -6.03 16.17
N SER A 211 10.38 -5.74 16.43
CA SER A 211 9.40 -6.77 16.76
C SER A 211 9.19 -7.74 15.61
N ASP A 212 9.16 -9.04 15.93
CA ASP A 212 8.77 -10.10 14.99
C ASP A 212 7.28 -10.03 14.58
N LEU A 213 6.52 -9.08 15.13
CA LEU A 213 5.19 -8.68 14.66
C LEU A 213 5.19 -8.35 13.17
N TRP A 214 6.27 -7.71 12.71
CA TRP A 214 6.42 -7.16 11.36
C TRP A 214 6.84 -8.23 10.36
N THR A 215 5.86 -8.95 9.85
CA THR A 215 6.04 -9.99 8.84
C THR A 215 6.04 -9.42 7.42
N VAL A 216 5.60 -8.18 7.22
CA VAL A 216 5.73 -7.48 5.95
C VAL A 216 6.42 -6.15 6.21
N ASP A 217 7.45 -5.81 5.45
CA ASP A 217 8.06 -4.48 5.46
C ASP A 217 7.22 -3.56 4.57
N ARG A 218 7.08 -3.90 3.28
CA ARG A 218 6.31 -3.11 2.29
C ARG A 218 5.26 -3.97 1.60
N ALA A 219 3.98 -3.69 1.86
CA ALA A 219 2.90 -4.47 1.26
C ALA A 219 2.59 -4.02 -0.17
N LEU A 220 2.34 -2.73 -0.40
CA LEU A 220 2.06 -2.20 -1.73
C LEU A 220 2.82 -0.90 -1.99
N VAL A 221 3.66 -0.90 -3.04
CA VAL A 221 4.41 0.27 -3.51
C VAL A 221 3.86 0.74 -4.85
N LEU A 222 3.42 1.99 -4.89
CA LEU A 222 2.79 2.70 -6.02
C LEU A 222 3.54 3.98 -6.35
N ASP A 223 4.85 3.97 -6.17
CA ASP A 223 5.65 5.15 -6.34
C ASP A 223 5.66 5.59 -7.81
N GLY A 224 5.45 6.89 -8.05
CA GLY A 224 5.29 7.44 -9.39
C GLY A 224 4.08 6.93 -10.19
N ALA A 225 3.21 6.08 -9.61
CA ALA A 225 2.01 5.60 -10.30
C ALA A 225 1.08 6.76 -10.65
N TYR A 226 0.52 6.77 -11.85
CA TYR A 226 -0.42 7.79 -12.29
C TYR A 226 -1.85 7.37 -11.95
N ALA A 227 -2.54 8.15 -11.14
CA ALA A 227 -3.94 7.91 -10.76
C ALA A 227 -4.28 6.49 -10.23
N PRO A 228 -3.59 5.98 -9.18
CA PRO A 228 -3.84 4.64 -8.65
C PRO A 228 -5.19 4.52 -7.92
N GLU A 229 -5.81 3.34 -8.04
CA GLU A 229 -7.02 2.96 -7.32
C GLU A 229 -6.77 1.69 -6.50
N VAL A 230 -7.02 1.77 -5.18
CA VAL A 230 -6.91 0.65 -4.25
C VAL A 230 -8.21 0.52 -3.46
N ASP A 231 -8.95 -0.56 -3.68
CA ASP A 231 -10.26 -0.81 -3.07
C ASP A 231 -10.35 -2.16 -2.36
N GLN A 232 -11.03 -2.18 -1.21
CA GLN A 232 -11.35 -3.41 -0.47
C GLN A 232 -10.14 -4.31 -0.11
N CYS A 233 -8.95 -3.74 0.01
CA CYS A 233 -7.75 -4.49 0.32
C CYS A 233 -7.51 -4.61 1.83
N ILE A 234 -6.78 -5.64 2.25
CA ILE A 234 -6.38 -5.88 3.64
C ILE A 234 -4.87 -6.00 3.69
N PHE A 235 -4.22 -5.09 4.42
CA PHE A 235 -2.77 -5.06 4.61
C PHE A 235 -2.41 -5.34 6.07
N SER A 236 -2.29 -6.62 6.43
CA SER A 236 -2.03 -7.04 7.81
C SER A 236 -0.55 -7.13 8.13
N ARG A 237 -0.16 -6.67 9.34
CA ARG A 237 1.19 -6.88 9.91
C ARG A 237 2.33 -6.32 9.05
N ALA A 238 2.00 -5.27 8.30
CA ALA A 238 2.93 -4.55 7.47
C ALA A 238 3.50 -3.36 8.24
N ARG A 239 4.83 -3.17 8.22
CA ARG A 239 5.41 -1.88 8.64
C ARG A 239 4.79 -0.76 7.82
N TYR A 240 4.72 -0.96 6.50
CA TYR A 240 4.15 -0.01 5.57
C TYR A 240 3.07 -0.69 4.71
N GLY A 241 1.81 -0.30 4.92
CA GLY A 241 0.67 -0.82 4.16
C GLY A 241 0.72 -0.39 2.69
N ILE A 242 0.35 0.86 2.41
CA ILE A 242 0.46 1.44 1.07
C ILE A 242 1.46 2.58 1.08
N ILE A 243 2.40 2.55 0.13
CA ILE A 243 3.36 3.61 -0.15
C ILE A 243 3.07 4.16 -1.54
N CYS A 244 2.75 5.45 -1.64
CA CYS A 244 2.45 6.12 -2.90
C CYS A 244 3.13 7.49 -2.97
N ARG A 245 4.36 7.53 -3.50
CA ARG A 245 5.23 8.71 -3.43
C ARG A 245 5.75 9.17 -4.78
N GLY A 246 6.00 10.47 -4.89
CA GLY A 246 6.58 11.15 -6.05
C GLY A 246 8.08 11.07 -6.09
N ASN A 247 8.66 11.96 -6.87
CA ASN A 247 10.08 12.26 -6.77
C ASN A 247 10.28 12.98 -5.45
N ILE A 248 10.83 12.27 -4.46
CA ILE A 248 11.25 12.86 -3.20
C ILE A 248 12.71 13.26 -3.37
N PRO A 249 13.08 14.54 -3.24
CA PRO A 249 14.47 14.96 -3.21
C PRO A 249 15.24 14.23 -2.10
N GLU A 250 16.49 13.82 -2.36
CA GLU A 250 17.34 13.12 -1.37
C GLU A 250 17.52 13.89 -0.04
N THR A 251 17.33 15.21 -0.08
CA THR A 251 17.46 16.10 1.09
C THR A 251 16.21 16.17 1.96
N GLU A 252 15.12 15.55 1.54
CA GLU A 252 13.85 15.66 2.24
C GLU A 252 13.67 14.57 3.31
N THR A 253 13.15 14.97 4.47
CA THR A 253 12.90 14.05 5.59
C THR A 253 11.56 13.34 5.40
N SER A 254 11.60 12.06 5.05
CA SER A 254 10.43 11.18 4.97
C SER A 254 10.35 10.28 6.22
N PRO A 255 9.15 9.94 6.73
CA PRO A 255 9.01 8.96 7.82
C PRO A 255 9.37 7.52 7.39
N ILE A 256 9.58 7.32 6.09
CA ILE A 256 10.12 6.09 5.50
C ILE A 256 11.49 6.40 4.92
N ASP A 257 12.53 5.71 5.41
CA ASP A 257 13.87 5.79 4.83
C ASP A 257 13.89 5.07 3.47
N PHE A 258 14.11 5.84 2.41
CA PHE A 258 14.26 5.32 1.06
C PHE A 258 14.95 6.36 0.16
N THR A 259 16.00 5.94 -0.53
CA THR A 259 16.72 6.76 -1.52
C THR A 259 16.36 6.30 -2.92
N TYR A 260 15.86 7.22 -3.75
CA TYR A 260 15.87 7.04 -5.20
C TYR A 260 17.25 7.37 -5.76
N ALA A 261 17.55 6.87 -6.95
CA ALA A 261 18.71 7.37 -7.69
C ALA A 261 18.47 8.83 -8.09
N ALA A 262 19.51 9.67 -8.04
CA ALA A 262 19.41 11.10 -8.32
C ALA A 262 18.93 11.46 -9.75
N ASP A 263 18.92 10.50 -10.68
CA ASP A 263 18.47 10.64 -12.07
C ASP A 263 17.03 10.10 -12.30
N ASP A 264 16.32 9.77 -11.23
CA ASP A 264 15.02 9.14 -11.29
C ASP A 264 13.88 10.16 -11.49
N GLU A 265 13.72 10.67 -12.73
CA GLU A 265 12.73 11.70 -13.13
C GLU A 265 11.26 11.17 -13.19
N GLY A 266 10.72 10.73 -12.05
CA GLY A 266 9.40 10.11 -11.88
C GLY A 266 8.19 10.83 -12.47
N GLY A 267 7.19 10.02 -12.85
CA GLY A 267 5.84 10.50 -13.10
C GLY A 267 5.17 10.96 -11.80
N GLN A 268 4.31 11.97 -11.89
CA GLN A 268 3.52 12.48 -10.77
C GLN A 268 2.07 11.97 -10.92
N PRO A 269 1.45 11.33 -9.92
CA PRO A 269 0.03 11.01 -9.91
C PRO A 269 -0.76 12.28 -10.00
N GLU A 270 -1.80 12.18 -10.81
CA GLU A 270 -2.84 13.17 -10.84
C GLU A 270 -3.82 12.96 -9.67
N VAL A 271 -4.33 11.74 -9.43
CA VAL A 271 -5.34 11.49 -8.38
C VAL A 271 -5.22 10.11 -7.74
N GLY A 272 -4.93 10.01 -6.44
CA GLY A 272 -4.97 8.73 -5.72
C GLY A 272 -6.34 8.45 -5.09
N VAL A 273 -6.87 7.24 -5.28
CA VAL A 273 -8.13 6.80 -4.65
C VAL A 273 -7.89 5.55 -3.80
N PHE A 274 -8.16 5.67 -2.50
CA PHE A 274 -7.97 4.60 -1.52
C PHE A 274 -9.27 4.39 -0.74
N THR A 275 -10.03 3.36 -1.08
CA THR A 275 -11.37 3.12 -0.54
C THR A 275 -11.53 1.77 0.14
N ASN A 276 -12.29 1.74 1.24
CA ASN A 276 -12.69 0.49 1.93
C ASN A 276 -11.54 -0.46 2.30
N ASN A 277 -10.31 0.06 2.42
CA ASN A 277 -9.14 -0.75 2.76
C ASN A 277 -9.02 -0.92 4.27
N ARG A 278 -8.34 -1.97 4.69
CA ARG A 278 -8.05 -2.27 6.08
C ARG A 278 -6.54 -2.38 6.26
N PHE A 279 -6.01 -1.67 7.25
CA PHE A 279 -4.60 -1.69 7.64
C PHE A 279 -4.47 -2.22 9.07
N PRO A 280 -4.76 -3.51 9.29
CA PRO A 280 -4.62 -4.09 10.61
C PRO A 280 -3.16 -4.22 11.03
N THR A 281 -2.82 -3.66 12.19
CA THR A 281 -1.50 -3.82 12.81
C THR A 281 -0.38 -3.34 11.89
N CYS A 282 -0.36 -2.04 11.61
CA CYS A 282 0.69 -1.40 10.82
C CYS A 282 1.57 -0.44 11.63
N ILE A 283 2.79 -0.13 11.17
CA ILE A 283 3.49 1.07 11.66
C ILE A 283 2.87 2.30 10.99
N LEU A 284 2.78 2.27 9.66
CA LEU A 284 2.13 3.24 8.79
C LEU A 284 1.06 2.56 7.93
N GLY A 285 -0.16 3.08 7.96
CA GLY A 285 -1.23 2.58 7.08
C GLY A 285 -1.06 3.03 5.63
N LEU A 286 -1.18 4.34 5.40
CA LEU A 286 -1.05 4.96 4.07
C LEU A 286 0.00 6.07 4.10
N VAL A 287 0.90 6.05 3.13
CA VAL A 287 1.83 7.14 2.85
C VAL A 287 1.54 7.72 1.46
N TRP A 288 1.16 8.98 1.44
CA TRP A 288 1.04 9.82 0.25
C TRP A 288 2.04 10.96 0.35
N HIS A 289 2.90 11.13 -0.66
CA HIS A 289 3.89 12.20 -0.67
C HIS A 289 4.16 12.66 -2.10
N ARG A 290 3.84 13.91 -2.46
CA ARG A 290 3.97 14.44 -3.83
C ARG A 290 4.34 15.92 -3.92
N ASP A 291 5.28 16.24 -4.80
CA ASP A 291 5.72 17.62 -5.10
C ASP A 291 5.14 18.14 -6.44
N GLY A 292 4.04 17.52 -6.89
CA GLY A 292 3.38 17.83 -8.16
C GLY A 292 2.49 19.09 -8.10
N GLN A 293 2.13 19.62 -9.27
CA GLN A 293 1.34 20.87 -9.36
C GLN A 293 -0.10 20.70 -8.82
N GLU A 294 -0.78 19.57 -9.05
CA GLU A 294 -2.17 19.35 -8.62
C GLU A 294 -2.51 17.87 -8.23
N PRO A 295 -1.76 17.20 -7.33
CA PRO A 295 -2.04 15.81 -6.95
C PRO A 295 -3.28 15.69 -6.04
N GLY A 296 -4.40 15.22 -6.60
CA GLY A 296 -5.63 14.91 -5.88
C GLY A 296 -5.54 13.66 -5.01
N LEU A 297 -6.27 13.64 -3.90
CA LEU A 297 -6.32 12.51 -2.96
C LEU A 297 -7.74 12.23 -2.46
N SER A 298 -8.19 10.98 -2.51
CA SER A 298 -9.38 10.51 -1.80
C SER A 298 -9.04 9.29 -0.93
N VAL A 299 -9.26 9.42 0.38
CA VAL A 299 -9.08 8.36 1.37
C VAL A 299 -10.42 8.16 2.07
N ARG A 300 -11.18 7.13 1.70
CA ARG A 300 -12.57 6.97 2.18
C ARG A 300 -12.92 5.58 2.70
N GLY A 301 -13.57 5.53 3.86
CA GLY A 301 -14.14 4.27 4.38
C GLY A 301 -13.09 3.25 4.81
N ASN A 302 -11.84 3.67 5.02
CA ASN A 302 -10.76 2.77 5.41
C ASN A 302 -10.74 2.54 6.93
N PHE A 303 -10.19 1.41 7.34
CA PHE A 303 -9.90 1.08 8.73
C PHE A 303 -8.39 1.05 8.95
N PHE A 304 -7.87 1.91 9.80
CA PHE A 304 -6.47 2.00 10.18
C PHE A 304 -6.29 1.51 11.61
N ASP A 305 -5.46 0.50 11.81
CA ASP A 305 -5.01 0.04 13.12
C ASP A 305 -3.48 0.07 13.15
N PHE A 306 -2.91 1.07 13.82
CA PHE A 306 -1.52 1.46 13.58
C PHE A 306 -0.79 1.95 14.82
N ARG A 307 0.54 1.94 14.73
CA ARG A 307 1.46 2.43 15.76
C ARG A 307 1.76 3.91 15.64
N ASP A 308 2.31 4.34 14.49
CA ASP A 308 2.89 5.67 14.35
C ASP A 308 1.97 6.62 13.58
N TYR A 309 1.55 6.23 12.36
CA TYR A 309 0.63 7.05 11.57
C TYR A 309 -0.43 6.24 10.83
N GLY A 310 -1.67 6.71 10.87
CA GLY A 310 -2.76 6.13 10.08
C GLY A 310 -2.58 6.51 8.62
N ALA A 311 -2.62 7.82 8.36
CA ALA A 311 -2.34 8.42 7.07
C ALA A 311 -1.29 9.53 7.20
N TYR A 312 -0.20 9.40 6.44
CA TYR A 312 0.76 10.46 6.20
C TYR A 312 0.50 11.04 4.80
N VAL A 313 0.19 12.33 4.72
CA VAL A 313 -0.13 13.03 3.48
C VAL A 313 0.74 14.27 3.34
N LYS A 314 1.61 14.26 2.34
CA LYS A 314 2.42 15.41 1.95
C LYS A 314 2.14 15.86 0.52
N GLY A 315 1.93 17.16 0.35
CA GLY A 315 1.84 17.84 -0.95
C GLY A 315 0.59 17.56 -1.78
N ALA A 316 -0.46 16.97 -1.19
CA ALA A 316 -1.77 16.82 -1.85
C ALA A 316 -2.40 18.19 -2.17
N ARG A 317 -2.99 18.33 -3.36
CA ARG A 317 -3.71 19.52 -3.81
C ARG A 317 -5.12 19.09 -4.22
N MET A 318 -6.11 19.51 -3.45
CA MET A 318 -7.50 19.08 -3.49
C MET A 318 -7.71 17.63 -3.05
N GLY A 319 -8.65 17.40 -2.16
CA GLY A 319 -8.94 16.03 -1.75
C GLY A 319 -9.79 15.89 -0.51
N GLU A 320 -9.93 14.64 -0.08
CA GLU A 320 -10.82 14.27 1.00
C GLU A 320 -10.28 13.09 1.81
N ILE A 321 -10.49 13.14 3.13
CA ILE A 321 -10.27 12.04 4.07
C ILE A 321 -11.59 11.85 4.83
N LEU A 322 -12.41 10.88 4.38
CA LEU A 322 -13.80 10.75 4.81
C LEU A 322 -14.16 9.37 5.35
N ASN A 323 -14.99 9.33 6.40
CA ASN A 323 -15.57 8.08 6.90
C ASN A 323 -14.54 7.00 7.29
N ASN A 324 -13.31 7.37 7.62
CA ASN A 324 -12.28 6.41 8.03
C ASN A 324 -12.35 6.15 9.54
N THR A 325 -11.91 4.97 9.95
CA THR A 325 -11.72 4.62 11.36
C THR A 325 -10.23 4.54 11.66
N PHE A 326 -9.77 5.27 12.67
CA PHE A 326 -8.38 5.27 13.13
C PHE A 326 -8.32 4.73 14.55
N VAL A 327 -7.61 3.61 14.72
CA VAL A 327 -7.35 2.96 15.99
C VAL A 327 -5.84 3.00 16.24
N GLN A 328 -5.42 3.89 17.14
CA GLN A 328 -4.00 4.06 17.46
C GLN A 328 -3.57 3.14 18.61
N LYS A 329 -2.43 2.48 18.44
CA LYS A 329 -1.84 1.51 19.37
C LYS A 329 -0.67 2.14 20.12
N VAL A 330 -0.66 1.93 21.43
CA VAL A 330 0.33 2.49 22.36
C VAL A 330 1.68 1.77 22.19
N VAL A 331 2.76 2.55 22.16
CA VAL A 331 4.15 2.08 22.07
C VAL A 331 4.67 1.70 23.46
N ASP A 332 5.67 0.81 23.53
CA ASP A 332 6.42 0.52 24.77
C ASP A 332 7.07 1.79 25.35
N GLU A 333 7.01 1.93 26.68
CA GLU A 333 7.36 3.13 27.44
C GLU A 333 8.84 3.52 27.32
N ALA A 334 9.72 2.55 27.07
CA ALA A 334 11.17 2.75 27.03
C ALA A 334 11.65 3.52 25.78
N GLU A 335 10.96 3.40 24.64
CA GLU A 335 11.32 4.08 23.38
C GLU A 335 10.68 5.47 23.26
N TYR A 336 9.78 5.82 24.17
CA TYR A 336 8.93 7.01 24.11
C TYR A 336 9.67 8.36 24.19
N PRO A 337 10.66 8.58 25.08
CA PRO A 337 11.29 9.90 25.24
C PRO A 337 11.98 10.42 23.97
N THR A 338 12.27 9.53 23.03
CA THR A 338 12.99 9.81 21.78
C THR A 338 12.12 9.73 20.53
N ARG A 339 10.88 9.23 20.62
CA ARG A 339 9.97 9.13 19.46
C ARG A 339 9.02 10.32 19.40
N THR A 340 8.70 10.73 18.18
CA THR A 340 7.69 11.78 17.95
C THR A 340 6.30 11.21 18.21
N ASN A 341 5.39 11.99 18.80
CA ASN A 341 4.01 11.55 19.09
C ASN A 341 3.34 10.89 17.87
N PRO A 342 2.59 9.80 18.05
CA PRO A 342 1.84 9.18 16.95
C PRO A 342 0.71 10.10 16.48
N LYS A 343 0.40 10.07 15.18
CA LYS A 343 -0.69 10.89 14.59
C LYS A 343 -1.62 10.07 13.73
N ASP A 344 -2.93 10.27 13.86
CA ASP A 344 -3.86 9.55 12.99
C ASP A 344 -3.75 10.01 11.55
N ILE A 345 -3.72 11.34 11.39
CA ILE A 345 -3.53 12.03 10.12
C ILE A 345 -2.42 13.05 10.32
N LEU A 346 -1.32 12.91 9.59
CA LEU A 346 -0.33 13.97 9.41
C LEU A 346 -0.50 14.58 8.03
N LEU A 347 -0.74 15.88 7.98
CA LEU A 347 -0.82 16.69 6.77
C LEU A 347 0.39 17.61 6.68
N ASN A 348 1.03 17.65 5.53
CA ASN A 348 2.17 18.51 5.28
C ASN A 348 2.11 19.10 3.86
N ASP A 349 2.35 20.40 3.74
CA ASP A 349 2.35 21.13 2.47
C ASP A 349 1.10 20.91 1.58
N VAL A 350 -0.08 20.73 2.19
CA VAL A 350 -1.34 20.37 1.49
C VAL A 350 -2.24 21.56 1.17
N ASP A 351 -2.94 21.53 0.04
CA ASP A 351 -3.92 22.56 -0.33
C ASP A 351 -5.31 21.94 -0.53
N GLY A 352 -6.37 22.54 0.02
CA GLY A 352 -7.76 22.18 -0.32
C GLY A 352 -8.22 20.79 0.12
N LEU A 353 -8.01 20.40 1.38
CA LEU A 353 -8.45 19.11 1.91
C LEU A 353 -9.70 19.21 2.79
N LEU A 354 -10.67 18.29 2.58
CA LEU A 354 -11.81 18.08 3.47
C LEU A 354 -11.59 16.83 4.35
N ILE A 355 -11.71 16.99 5.67
CA ILE A 355 -11.57 15.91 6.66
C ILE A 355 -12.85 15.81 7.48
N GLU A 356 -13.68 14.80 7.24
CA GLU A 356 -15.00 14.70 7.87
C GLU A 356 -15.49 13.26 8.08
N HIS A 357 -16.35 13.07 9.08
CA HIS A 357 -16.99 11.81 9.45
C HIS A 357 -16.01 10.69 9.81
N ASN A 358 -14.77 11.02 10.16
CA ASN A 358 -13.81 10.04 10.64
C ASN A 358 -14.06 9.71 12.11
N PHE A 359 -13.76 8.48 12.49
CA PHE A 359 -13.84 7.99 13.86
C PHE A 359 -12.43 7.75 14.40
N PHE A 360 -12.05 8.48 15.44
CA PHE A 360 -10.74 8.38 16.09
C PHE A 360 -10.87 7.67 17.43
N GLN A 361 -10.09 6.62 17.64
CA GLN A 361 -10.07 5.81 18.85
C GLN A 361 -8.64 5.52 19.29
N GLY A 362 -8.33 5.79 20.56
CA GLY A 362 -7.06 5.42 21.18
C GLY A 362 -7.25 4.23 22.10
N GLY A 363 -6.20 3.42 22.30
CA GLY A 363 -6.19 2.41 23.35
C GLY A 363 -6.55 3.02 24.72
N ASN A 364 -7.24 2.26 25.56
CA ASN A 364 -7.44 2.66 26.96
C ASN A 364 -6.08 2.50 27.66
N PRO A 365 -5.56 3.53 28.33
CA PRO A 365 -4.26 3.43 28.94
C PRO A 365 -4.28 2.41 30.07
N VAL A 366 -3.20 1.64 30.16
CA VAL A 366 -2.96 0.81 31.35
C VAL A 366 -2.71 1.79 32.49
N GLN A 367 -3.59 1.76 33.49
CA GLN A 367 -3.58 2.65 34.64
C GLN A 367 -2.17 2.78 35.26
N GLY A 368 -1.58 3.98 35.22
CA GLY A 368 -0.41 4.31 36.07
C GLY A 368 0.73 5.09 35.43
N THR A 369 0.76 5.27 34.12
CA THR A 369 1.88 5.94 33.42
C THR A 369 1.42 7.13 32.57
N PRO A 370 2.26 8.18 32.39
CA PRO A 370 1.94 9.26 31.47
C PRO A 370 1.96 8.69 30.05
N ASP A 371 0.78 8.43 29.51
CA ASP A 371 0.61 7.82 28.20
C ASP A 371 1.28 8.62 27.08
N PRO A 372 1.64 7.96 25.97
CA PRO A 372 1.92 8.66 24.75
C PRO A 372 0.73 9.50 24.33
N MET A 373 0.97 10.80 24.32
CA MET A 373 -0.01 11.83 24.03
C MET A 373 -0.24 11.84 22.51
N ARG A 374 -1.35 11.26 22.07
CA ARG A 374 -1.72 11.11 20.64
C ARG A 374 -2.24 12.44 20.07
N ILE A 375 -1.94 12.70 18.80
CA ILE A 375 -2.55 13.80 18.04
C ILE A 375 -3.46 13.22 16.96
N ALA A 376 -4.74 13.61 16.90
CA ALA A 376 -5.61 13.04 15.86
C ALA A 376 -5.27 13.63 14.47
N ILE A 377 -5.28 14.96 14.35
CA ILE A 377 -4.97 15.65 13.10
C ILE A 377 -3.82 16.62 13.35
N ASP A 378 -2.72 16.43 12.64
CA ASP A 378 -1.53 17.27 12.75
C ASP A 378 -1.22 17.93 11.40
N ILE A 379 -1.08 19.25 11.39
CA ILE A 379 -0.99 20.06 10.17
C ILE A 379 0.29 20.88 10.19
N HIS A 380 1.18 20.55 9.27
CA HIS A 380 2.53 21.07 9.13
C HIS A 380 2.72 21.79 7.79
N CYS A 381 3.78 22.59 7.72
CA CYS A 381 4.33 23.11 6.48
C CYS A 381 5.84 23.24 6.71
N ASP A 382 6.61 22.42 6.01
CA ASP A 382 8.05 22.33 6.24
C ASP A 382 8.80 23.54 5.65
N ASP A 383 8.33 24.05 4.51
CA ASP A 383 8.86 25.25 3.86
C ASP A 383 7.76 26.24 3.48
N PRO A 384 7.31 27.10 4.41
CA PRO A 384 6.25 28.08 4.16
C PRO A 384 6.61 29.16 3.12
N ALA A 385 7.86 29.21 2.66
CA ALA A 385 8.29 30.13 1.60
C ALA A 385 8.01 29.60 0.19
N THR A 386 7.95 28.28 0.01
CA THR A 386 7.80 27.63 -1.30
C THR A 386 6.52 26.82 -1.42
N GLU A 387 6.03 26.25 -0.32
CA GLU A 387 4.78 25.51 -0.25
C GLU A 387 3.90 26.05 0.86
N GLN A 388 2.58 25.91 0.74
CA GLN A 388 1.66 26.36 1.78
C GLN A 388 0.64 25.29 2.08
N THR A 389 0.46 25.02 3.37
CA THR A 389 -0.67 24.23 3.85
C THR A 389 -1.89 25.11 4.05
N GLN A 390 -2.83 25.14 3.11
CA GLN A 390 -3.96 26.07 3.11
C GLN A 390 -5.30 25.41 2.76
N ASP A 391 -6.39 26.12 3.03
CA ASP A 391 -7.77 25.71 2.75
C ASP A 391 -8.13 24.29 3.22
N VAL A 392 -7.57 23.89 4.36
CA VAL A 392 -7.95 22.65 5.05
C VAL A 392 -9.22 22.89 5.85
N ILE A 393 -10.22 22.03 5.61
CA ILE A 393 -11.52 22.01 6.29
C ILE A 393 -11.62 20.74 7.13
N VAL A 394 -11.63 20.91 8.45
CA VAL A 394 -11.90 19.85 9.42
C VAL A 394 -13.37 19.97 9.86
N GLY A 395 -14.21 19.11 9.30
CA GLY A 395 -15.64 19.05 9.55
C GLY A 395 -16.01 18.26 10.81
N THR A 396 -17.25 17.75 10.85
CA THR A 396 -17.72 16.92 11.96
C THR A 396 -16.99 15.57 11.98
N ASN A 397 -16.21 15.29 13.03
CA ASN A 397 -15.62 13.98 13.25
C ASN A 397 -15.96 13.46 14.66
N TYR A 398 -15.70 12.18 14.90
CA TYR A 398 -16.04 11.49 16.14
C TYR A 398 -14.78 11.06 16.87
N VAL A 399 -14.74 11.29 18.18
CA VAL A 399 -13.62 10.88 19.03
C VAL A 399 -14.16 10.03 20.16
N ALA A 400 -13.62 8.82 20.31
CA ALA A 400 -13.85 7.98 21.49
C ALA A 400 -12.56 7.92 22.33
N GLN A 401 -12.72 7.76 23.65
CA GLN A 401 -11.59 7.55 24.58
C GLN A 401 -10.56 8.70 24.55
N ALA A 402 -11.03 9.96 24.65
CA ALA A 402 -10.18 11.16 24.57
C ALA A 402 -9.16 11.34 25.72
N ALA A 403 -9.08 10.40 26.68
CA ALA A 403 -8.17 10.49 27.81
C ALA A 403 -6.68 10.46 27.41
N VAL A 404 -6.35 9.81 26.29
CA VAL A 404 -4.99 9.72 25.72
C VAL A 404 -4.75 10.70 24.57
N LEU A 405 -5.77 11.51 24.23
CA LEU A 405 -5.68 12.49 23.17
C LEU A 405 -5.07 13.78 23.73
N GLU A 406 -3.85 14.10 23.30
CA GLU A 406 -3.22 15.38 23.61
C GLU A 406 -3.92 16.52 22.89
N ARG A 407 -4.13 16.32 21.58
CA ARG A 407 -4.69 17.31 20.65
C ARG A 407 -5.60 16.60 19.68
N TYR A 408 -6.81 17.13 19.52
CA TYR A 408 -7.66 16.69 18.42
C TYR A 408 -7.16 17.26 17.09
N CYS A 409 -6.87 18.55 17.04
CA CYS A 409 -6.26 19.17 15.87
C CYS A 409 -5.09 20.05 16.29
N ARG A 410 -3.96 19.94 15.62
CA ARG A 410 -2.79 20.81 15.81
C ARG A 410 -2.39 21.41 14.48
N LYS A 411 -2.15 22.72 14.47
CA LYS A 411 -1.71 23.46 13.29
C LYS A 411 -0.47 24.29 13.61
N MET A 412 0.63 24.00 12.92
CA MET A 412 1.91 24.68 13.12
C MET A 412 1.90 26.10 12.53
N ALA A 413 2.81 26.96 13.00
CA ALA A 413 2.91 28.35 12.50
C ALA A 413 3.15 28.44 11.00
N ASN A 414 2.65 29.53 10.40
CA ASN A 414 2.83 29.89 8.98
C ASN A 414 2.10 28.99 7.97
N THR A 415 1.17 28.16 8.44
CA THR A 415 0.22 27.42 7.61
C THR A 415 -0.99 28.33 7.32
N GLY A 416 -1.61 28.24 6.13
CA GLY A 416 -2.69 29.10 5.60
C GLY A 416 -4.01 29.08 6.39
N ALA A 417 -5.18 29.22 5.77
CA ALA A 417 -6.45 29.15 6.51
C ALA A 417 -6.73 27.73 7.04
N LEU A 418 -7.29 27.61 8.26
CA LEU A 418 -7.90 26.38 8.79
C LEU A 418 -9.36 26.69 9.13
N TYR A 419 -10.26 25.89 8.55
CA TYR A 419 -11.67 25.86 8.90
C TYR A 419 -11.89 24.63 9.77
N TYR A 420 -12.45 24.81 10.96
CA TYR A 420 -12.50 23.76 11.96
C TYR A 420 -13.83 23.76 12.69
N LYS A 421 -14.31 22.55 12.99
CA LYS A 421 -15.45 22.26 13.85
C LYS A 421 -15.03 21.29 14.96
N ASP A 422 -15.56 21.50 16.15
CA ASP A 422 -15.32 20.61 17.28
C ASP A 422 -15.79 19.16 17.00
N PRO A 423 -15.05 18.15 17.47
CA PRO A 423 -15.44 16.76 17.32
C PRO A 423 -16.62 16.42 18.23
N VAL A 424 -17.41 15.43 17.82
CA VAL A 424 -18.37 14.76 18.69
C VAL A 424 -17.61 13.76 19.56
N VAL A 425 -17.49 14.04 20.85
CA VAL A 425 -16.79 13.17 21.81
C VAL A 425 -17.77 12.18 22.45
N ALA A 426 -17.46 10.89 22.36
CA ALA A 426 -18.21 9.82 23.02
C ALA A 426 -17.49 9.37 24.31
N GLY A 427 -18.21 9.36 25.44
CA GLY A 427 -17.73 8.88 26.75
C GLY A 427 -17.36 9.97 27.76
N SER A 428 -17.02 9.58 28.99
CA SER A 428 -16.73 10.47 30.13
C SER A 428 -15.31 11.05 30.14
N ALA A 429 -14.75 11.37 28.98
CA ALA A 429 -13.37 11.81 28.87
C ALA A 429 -13.23 13.33 28.99
N THR A 430 -12.52 13.78 30.00
CA THR A 430 -12.08 15.18 30.14
C THR A 430 -10.91 15.39 29.17
N VAL A 431 -11.11 16.17 28.11
CA VAL A 431 -10.00 16.55 27.21
C VAL A 431 -9.03 17.44 27.99
N GLY A 432 -7.76 17.03 28.07
CA GLY A 432 -6.81 17.59 29.06
C GLY A 432 -6.36 19.04 28.84
N GLN A 433 -6.58 19.61 27.65
CA GLN A 433 -6.15 20.95 27.23
C GLN A 433 -7.02 21.41 26.04
N PRO A 434 -6.97 22.69 25.58
CA PRO A 434 -7.74 23.11 24.40
C PRO A 434 -7.51 22.16 23.22
N MET A 435 -8.61 21.78 22.54
CA MET A 435 -8.63 20.84 21.41
C MET A 435 -7.78 21.30 20.21
N LEU A 436 -7.30 22.55 20.25
CA LEU A 436 -6.46 23.23 19.28
C LEU A 436 -5.29 23.92 20.00
N LEU A 437 -4.05 23.76 19.50
CA LEU A 437 -2.90 24.59 19.89
C LEU A 437 -2.44 25.39 18.66
N GLU A 438 -2.43 26.71 18.82
CA GLU A 438 -2.10 27.67 17.78
C GLU A 438 -0.63 28.10 17.88
N ALA A 439 0.05 28.13 16.75
CA ALA A 439 1.10 29.11 16.55
C ALA A 439 0.68 29.97 15.34
N ALA A 440 0.26 31.21 15.57
CA ALA A 440 0.16 32.30 14.58
C ALA A 440 -0.75 32.20 13.32
N ALA A 441 -1.63 31.20 13.12
CA ALA A 441 -2.53 31.12 11.94
C ALA A 441 -3.92 31.77 12.14
N THR A 442 -4.56 32.23 11.05
CA THR A 442 -5.96 32.71 11.06
C THR A 442 -6.93 31.52 11.07
N ILE A 443 -7.37 31.09 12.25
CA ILE A 443 -8.39 30.05 12.40
C ILE A 443 -9.77 30.68 12.22
N LYS A 444 -10.58 30.10 11.34
CA LYS A 444 -11.97 30.51 11.13
C LYS A 444 -12.89 29.41 11.63
N HIS A 445 -13.40 29.59 12.86
CA HIS A 445 -14.48 28.74 13.35
C HIS A 445 -15.68 28.93 12.42
N THR A 446 -16.02 27.89 11.67
CA THR A 446 -16.99 28.03 10.59
C THR A 446 -18.40 27.79 11.16
N PRO A 447 -19.35 28.72 10.98
CA PRO A 447 -20.76 28.38 11.11
C PRO A 447 -21.17 27.69 9.80
N TYR A 448 -20.96 26.37 9.70
CA TYR A 448 -21.55 25.62 8.60
C TYR A 448 -23.06 25.53 8.84
N ALA A 449 -23.84 26.03 7.87
CA ALA A 449 -25.31 25.99 7.84
C ALA A 449 -25.83 24.60 7.46
#